data_AF-A0A2W6NIN3-F1
#
_entry.id   AF-A0A2W6NIN3-F1
#
_cell.length_a   1.000
_cell.length_b   1.000
_cell.length_c   1.000
_cell.angle_alpha   90.00
_cell.angle_beta   90.00
_cell.angle_gamma   90.00
#
_symmetry.space_group_name_H-M   'P 1'
#
loop_
_entity.id
_entity.type
_entity.pdbx_description
1 polymer ?
#
loop_
_entity_poly.entity_id
_entity_poly.type
_entity_poly.pdbx_seq_one_letter_code
_entity_poly.pdbx_strand_id
1 'polypeptide(L)'
;MDKTLIFHENSHIDLNASFAPGTYVELQLEKESDKTLKWSYIECNSEQKKQDLLDSNYPIMNNELKLIDGFKGDICGFHLPINRDNEPIEDTKDYKYYIIVFAYDEKKVMPSLEDFHIVIDMSFRVGVGKDESVEESKLSSGLKSDTDFIEEWKKLNLIADFYEAYNFILIMIFIYKNDWDNFMANPMSYPQLAGKIAYIYYRFDFRKIYHQIKLKDDMQMKYKNYFQDLKYYEETIKMVVKKHNYKSTQTYPVQWWERLIKEVCNEFKINTKIEFIPMKDYEYGLYDNLSYAININVNKIGSTQEILKTIVHEIRHAYMHQKELKNDALQRYMYFTYKKVYFNAEQIYLDKNKTKDVYYFQPSEAEARAIENNIIKEIQ
;
A
#
# COMPACT_ATOMS: atom_id res chain seq x y z
N MET A 1 25.03 -11.03 -31.05
CA MET A 1 25.17 -10.09 -29.92
C MET A 1 23.86 -10.14 -29.19
N ASP A 2 23.88 -10.48 -27.90
CA ASP A 2 22.65 -10.62 -27.12
C ASP A 2 21.99 -9.25 -27.01
N LYS A 3 20.76 -9.17 -27.51
CA LYS A 3 19.92 -7.98 -27.42
C LYS A 3 19.20 -8.06 -26.09
N THR A 4 19.81 -7.52 -25.04
CA THR A 4 19.30 -7.64 -23.68
C THR A 4 18.73 -6.32 -23.20
N LEU A 5 17.58 -6.37 -22.54
CA LEU A 5 17.07 -5.28 -21.73
C LEU A 5 17.64 -5.42 -20.32
N ILE A 6 18.07 -4.30 -19.73
CA ILE A 6 18.53 -4.24 -18.35
C ILE A 6 17.67 -3.25 -17.57
N PHE A 7 17.66 -3.40 -16.24
CA PHE A 7 17.08 -2.38 -15.39
C PHE A 7 17.97 -1.13 -15.38
N HIS A 8 17.35 0.05 -15.29
CA HIS A 8 18.05 1.33 -15.30
C HIS A 8 19.08 1.43 -14.15
N GLU A 9 20.24 2.04 -14.44
CA GLU A 9 21.51 1.89 -13.68
C GLU A 9 21.46 2.28 -12.20
N ASN A 10 20.43 3.00 -11.76
CA ASN A 10 20.28 3.46 -10.38
C ASN A 10 19.33 2.62 -9.52
N SER A 11 18.93 1.44 -10.00
CA SER A 11 17.99 0.56 -9.29
C SER A 11 18.70 -0.59 -8.57
N HIS A 12 18.49 -0.70 -7.24
CA HIS A 12 18.97 -1.83 -6.44
C HIS A 12 18.03 -3.03 -6.60
N ILE A 13 18.27 -3.82 -7.65
CA ILE A 13 17.43 -4.97 -8.01
C ILE A 13 18.20 -6.28 -7.85
N ASP A 14 17.57 -7.24 -7.19
CA ASP A 14 17.98 -8.64 -7.17
C ASP A 14 17.11 -9.45 -8.14
N LEU A 15 17.70 -9.87 -9.26
CA LEU A 15 17.01 -10.66 -10.29
C LEU A 15 16.55 -12.05 -9.80
N ASN A 16 17.04 -12.51 -8.64
CA ASN A 16 16.61 -13.76 -8.01
C ASN A 16 15.37 -13.59 -7.11
N ALA A 17 14.93 -12.35 -6.89
CA ALA A 17 13.74 -12.03 -6.12
C ALA A 17 12.60 -11.61 -7.05
N SER A 18 11.38 -12.02 -6.71
CA SER A 18 10.19 -11.58 -7.45
C SER A 18 9.84 -10.13 -7.16
N PHE A 19 9.25 -9.48 -8.15
CA PHE A 19 8.59 -8.20 -8.03
C PHE A 19 7.14 -8.38 -7.56
N ALA A 20 6.62 -7.36 -6.88
CA ALA A 20 5.20 -7.32 -6.57
C ALA A 20 4.39 -6.75 -7.76
N PRO A 21 3.14 -7.18 -7.95
CA PRO A 21 2.22 -6.51 -8.88
C PRO A 21 2.12 -5.00 -8.62
N GLY A 22 2.02 -4.21 -9.69
CA GLY A 22 1.99 -2.75 -9.62
C GLY A 22 3.36 -2.06 -9.53
N THR A 23 4.44 -2.77 -9.17
CA THR A 23 5.78 -2.16 -9.00
C THR A 23 6.19 -1.31 -10.21
N TYR A 24 6.66 -0.08 -9.97
CA TYR A 24 7.27 0.74 -11.03
C TYR A 24 8.67 0.23 -11.35
N VAL A 25 8.98 0.07 -12.63
CA VAL A 25 10.30 -0.32 -13.12
C VAL A 25 10.70 0.57 -14.28
N GLU A 26 12.00 0.82 -14.39
CA GLU A 26 12.61 1.48 -15.54
C GLU A 26 13.57 0.49 -16.19
N LEU A 27 13.35 0.24 -17.48
CA LEU A 27 14.19 -0.60 -18.31
C LEU A 27 14.93 0.27 -19.32
N GLN A 28 16.15 -0.13 -19.64
CA GLN A 28 16.96 0.46 -20.69
C GLN A 28 17.56 -0.63 -21.57
N LEU A 29 17.93 -0.26 -22.79
CA LEU A 29 18.76 -1.13 -23.62
C LEU A 29 20.18 -1.19 -23.03
N GLU A 30 20.83 -2.35 -23.09
CA GLU A 30 22.25 -2.46 -22.74
C GLU A 30 23.15 -1.67 -23.70
N LYS A 31 22.67 -1.45 -24.94
CA LYS A 31 23.32 -0.63 -25.98
C LYS A 31 22.27 0.18 -26.70
N GLU A 32 22.61 1.43 -27.03
CA GLU A 32 21.75 2.31 -27.83
C GLU A 32 21.30 1.64 -29.13
N SER A 33 20.08 1.96 -29.54
CA SER A 33 19.49 1.47 -30.78
C SER A 33 19.42 2.60 -31.81
N ASP A 34 19.95 2.37 -33.01
CA ASP A 34 19.78 3.30 -34.14
C ASP A 34 18.33 3.38 -34.66
N LYS A 35 17.44 2.54 -34.12
CA LYS A 35 16.04 2.44 -34.52
C LYS A 35 15.12 3.07 -33.48
N THR A 36 14.04 3.68 -33.94
CA THR A 36 12.88 3.99 -33.11
C THR A 36 12.23 2.70 -32.61
N LEU A 37 12.08 2.57 -31.31
CA LEU A 37 11.54 1.38 -30.67
C LEU A 37 10.12 1.62 -30.14
N LYS A 38 9.34 0.54 -30.13
CA LYS A 38 8.14 0.41 -29.32
C LYS A 38 8.35 -0.66 -28.25
N TRP A 39 7.61 -0.51 -27.16
CA TRP A 39 7.71 -1.35 -25.97
C TRP A 39 6.38 -2.03 -25.68
N SER A 40 6.45 -3.30 -25.30
CA SER A 40 5.27 -4.10 -24.96
C SER A 40 5.64 -5.24 -24.04
N TYR A 41 4.65 -5.82 -23.38
CA TYR A 41 4.85 -7.03 -22.59
C TYR A 41 3.76 -8.08 -22.85
N ILE A 42 4.08 -9.32 -22.47
CA ILE A 42 3.16 -10.46 -22.48
C ILE A 42 3.14 -11.05 -21.08
N GLU A 43 1.94 -11.39 -20.61
CA GLU A 43 1.74 -12.06 -19.32
C GLU A 43 1.82 -13.58 -19.45
N CYS A 44 2.64 -14.17 -18.58
CA CYS A 44 2.86 -15.60 -18.47
C CYS A 44 2.33 -16.08 -17.13
N ASN A 45 1.12 -16.63 -17.14
CA ASN A 45 0.41 -17.11 -15.95
C ASN A 45 0.88 -18.48 -15.43
N SER A 46 2.04 -18.96 -15.90
CA SER A 46 2.69 -20.17 -15.41
C SER A 46 4.14 -20.22 -15.85
N GLU A 47 4.94 -21.03 -15.17
CA GLU A 47 6.30 -21.38 -15.60
C GLU A 47 6.28 -22.03 -16.99
N GLN A 48 5.30 -22.92 -17.25
CA GLN A 48 5.16 -23.59 -18.54
C GLN A 48 4.95 -22.60 -19.69
N LYS A 49 4.00 -21.65 -19.56
CA LYS A 49 3.75 -20.64 -20.59
C LYS A 49 5.00 -19.79 -20.87
N LYS A 50 5.74 -19.44 -19.82
CA LYS A 50 7.02 -18.72 -19.95
C LYS A 50 8.02 -19.54 -20.77
N GLN A 51 8.24 -20.81 -20.43
CA GLN A 51 9.19 -21.66 -21.15
C GLN A 51 8.75 -21.91 -22.60
N ASP A 52 7.46 -22.18 -22.84
CA ASP A 52 6.94 -22.39 -24.21
C ASP A 52 7.17 -21.17 -25.11
N LEU A 53 7.05 -19.95 -24.56
CA LEU A 53 7.36 -18.71 -25.26
C LEU A 53 8.86 -18.58 -25.55
N LEU A 54 9.72 -18.86 -24.58
CA LEU A 54 11.18 -18.75 -24.72
C LEU A 54 11.78 -19.82 -25.64
N ASP A 55 11.17 -21.00 -25.69
CA ASP A 55 11.58 -22.09 -26.59
C ASP A 55 10.99 -21.96 -28.00
N SER A 56 10.25 -20.88 -28.28
CA SER A 56 9.52 -20.64 -29.54
C SER A 56 8.50 -21.74 -29.89
N ASN A 57 8.06 -22.51 -28.89
CA ASN A 57 7.00 -23.51 -29.02
C ASN A 57 5.60 -22.89 -28.99
N TYR A 58 5.50 -21.62 -28.63
CA TYR A 58 4.26 -20.86 -28.56
C TYR A 58 4.38 -19.55 -29.35
N PRO A 59 3.59 -19.34 -30.42
CA PRO A 59 3.61 -18.10 -31.17
C PRO A 59 2.95 -16.96 -30.38
N ILE A 60 3.59 -15.80 -30.36
CA ILE A 60 3.04 -14.58 -29.75
C ILE A 60 1.77 -14.16 -30.51
N MET A 61 0.63 -14.16 -29.82
CA MET A 61 -0.64 -13.72 -30.39
C MET A 61 -0.89 -12.23 -30.14
N ASN A 62 -1.46 -11.54 -31.14
CA ASN A 62 -1.69 -10.09 -31.08
C ASN A 62 -2.57 -9.65 -29.89
N ASN A 63 -3.56 -10.46 -29.52
CA ASN A 63 -4.46 -10.19 -28.40
C ASN A 63 -3.82 -10.36 -27.01
N GLU A 64 -2.64 -10.97 -26.92
CA GLU A 64 -1.88 -11.12 -25.67
C GLU A 64 -0.85 -10.01 -25.45
N LEU A 65 -0.55 -9.24 -26.49
CA LEU A 65 0.45 -8.19 -26.47
C LEU A 65 -0.09 -6.92 -25.84
N LYS A 66 0.50 -6.49 -24.72
CA LYS A 66 0.12 -5.25 -24.03
C LYS A 66 1.15 -4.17 -24.31
N LEU A 67 0.74 -3.12 -25.02
CA LEU A 67 1.61 -1.97 -25.33
C LEU A 67 1.89 -1.16 -24.06
N ILE A 68 3.10 -0.61 -23.97
CA ILE A 68 3.52 0.26 -22.87
C ILE A 68 3.54 1.70 -23.37
N ASP A 69 2.66 2.53 -22.80
CA ASP A 69 2.62 3.97 -23.06
C ASP A 69 3.60 4.69 -22.11
N GLY A 70 4.52 5.51 -22.63
CA GLY A 70 5.40 6.35 -21.79
C GLY A 70 6.91 6.18 -21.99
N PHE A 71 7.39 5.92 -23.21
CA PHE A 71 8.82 5.80 -23.50
C PHE A 71 9.49 7.16 -23.74
N LYS A 72 10.78 7.27 -23.40
CA LYS A 72 11.67 8.38 -23.78
C LYS A 72 12.94 7.81 -24.39
N GLY A 73 12.94 7.60 -25.71
CA GLY A 73 14.10 7.01 -26.41
C GLY A 73 14.37 5.58 -25.93
N ASP A 74 15.58 5.33 -25.44
CA ASP A 74 16.08 4.00 -25.04
C ASP A 74 15.67 3.55 -23.63
N ILE A 75 14.98 4.43 -22.88
CA ILE A 75 14.49 4.14 -21.53
C ILE A 75 12.95 4.06 -21.55
N CYS A 76 12.43 3.00 -20.95
CA CYS A 76 11.00 2.77 -20.77
C CYS A 76 10.68 2.54 -19.29
N GLY A 77 9.99 3.51 -18.69
CA GLY A 77 9.45 3.43 -17.34
C GLY A 77 7.97 3.07 -17.35
N PHE A 78 7.57 2.04 -16.59
CA PHE A 78 6.17 1.62 -16.50
C PHE A 78 5.87 0.84 -15.22
N HIS A 79 4.58 0.68 -14.92
CA HIS A 79 4.13 -0.17 -13.82
C HIS A 79 3.89 -1.58 -14.30
N LEU A 80 4.40 -2.55 -13.54
CA LEU A 80 4.04 -3.95 -13.71
C LEU A 80 2.52 -4.12 -13.52
N PRO A 81 1.88 -5.08 -14.22
CA PRO A 81 0.44 -5.27 -14.11
C PRO A 81 0.03 -5.56 -12.67
N ILE A 82 -0.96 -4.81 -12.16
CA ILE A 82 -1.49 -5.00 -10.80
C ILE A 82 -2.43 -6.20 -10.72
N ASN A 83 -3.24 -6.39 -11.77
CA ASN A 83 -4.20 -7.48 -11.86
C ASN A 83 -3.56 -8.66 -12.60
N ARG A 84 -3.72 -9.86 -12.05
CA ARG A 84 -3.25 -11.10 -12.64
C ARG A 84 -4.44 -12.01 -12.93
N ASP A 85 -4.44 -12.64 -14.10
CA ASP A 85 -5.54 -13.51 -14.55
C ASP A 85 -5.65 -14.81 -13.73
N ASN A 86 -4.54 -15.22 -13.10
CA ASN A 86 -4.42 -16.46 -12.32
C ASN A 86 -4.27 -16.22 -10.81
N GLU A 87 -4.67 -15.05 -10.29
CA GLU A 87 -4.54 -14.73 -8.86
C GLU A 87 -5.16 -15.85 -7.99
N PRO A 88 -4.41 -16.44 -7.03
CA PRO A 88 -4.91 -17.59 -6.30
C PRO A 88 -6.12 -17.25 -5.44
N ILE A 89 -7.20 -18.01 -5.64
CA ILE A 89 -8.39 -17.98 -4.77
C ILE A 89 -8.27 -18.96 -3.60
N GLU A 90 -7.33 -19.89 -3.66
CA GLU A 90 -7.02 -20.88 -2.64
C GLU A 90 -5.51 -20.93 -2.38
N ASP A 91 -5.14 -21.51 -1.23
CA ASP A 91 -3.77 -21.63 -0.78
C ASP A 91 -2.92 -22.50 -1.74
N THR A 92 -1.87 -21.94 -2.34
CA THR A 92 -0.94 -22.66 -3.23
C THR A 92 0.53 -22.30 -3.01
N LYS A 93 1.42 -23.29 -2.92
CA LYS A 93 2.87 -23.06 -2.74
C LYS A 93 3.60 -22.76 -4.05
N ASP A 94 3.06 -23.23 -5.17
CA ASP A 94 3.74 -23.22 -6.47
C ASP A 94 3.22 -22.11 -7.39
N TYR A 95 2.69 -21.03 -6.80
CA TYR A 95 2.19 -19.90 -7.58
C TYR A 95 3.31 -19.23 -8.35
N LYS A 96 3.12 -19.10 -9.67
CA LYS A 96 4.06 -18.47 -10.59
C LYS A 96 3.35 -17.48 -11.51
N TYR A 97 3.97 -16.35 -11.70
CA TYR A 97 3.54 -15.34 -12.67
C TYR A 97 4.74 -14.56 -13.18
N TYR A 98 4.83 -14.41 -14.49
CA TYR A 98 5.91 -13.69 -15.14
C TYR A 98 5.35 -12.71 -16.16
N ILE A 99 6.13 -11.70 -16.50
CA ILE A 99 5.97 -11.00 -17.77
C ILE A 99 7.24 -11.09 -18.59
N ILE A 100 7.09 -11.07 -19.91
CA ILE A 100 8.20 -10.90 -20.84
C ILE A 100 8.03 -9.54 -21.49
N VAL A 101 8.99 -8.64 -21.27
CA VAL A 101 8.99 -7.29 -21.84
C VAL A 101 9.86 -7.29 -23.07
N PHE A 102 9.40 -6.61 -24.12
CA PHE A 102 10.08 -6.49 -25.40
C PHE A 102 10.30 -5.01 -25.76
N ALA A 103 11.46 -4.73 -26.36
CA ALA A 103 11.73 -3.50 -27.10
C ALA A 103 12.14 -3.85 -28.53
N TYR A 104 11.40 -3.32 -29.51
CA TYR A 104 11.50 -3.77 -30.89
C TYR A 104 11.14 -2.65 -31.87
N ASP A 105 11.58 -2.81 -33.11
CA ASP A 105 11.39 -1.82 -34.18
C ASP A 105 9.91 -1.43 -34.32
N GLU A 106 9.62 -0.13 -34.28
CA GLU A 106 8.24 0.38 -34.39
C GLU A 106 7.52 -0.08 -35.68
N LYS A 107 8.29 -0.40 -36.73
CA LYS A 107 7.77 -0.88 -38.02
C LYS A 107 7.30 -2.34 -37.97
N LYS A 108 7.76 -3.14 -37.00
CA LYS A 108 7.31 -4.52 -36.82
C LYS A 108 5.90 -4.52 -36.24
N VAL A 109 5.04 -5.44 -36.68
CA VAL A 109 3.72 -5.61 -36.04
C VAL A 109 3.86 -6.32 -34.69
N MET A 110 4.64 -7.41 -34.64
CA MET A 110 4.87 -8.25 -33.45
C MET A 110 6.36 -8.30 -33.07
N PRO A 111 6.68 -8.38 -31.77
CA PRO A 111 8.03 -8.71 -31.33
C PRO A 111 8.35 -10.20 -31.53
N SER A 112 9.64 -10.52 -31.42
CA SER A 112 10.18 -11.89 -31.43
C SER A 112 11.31 -12.00 -30.40
N LEU A 113 11.74 -13.22 -30.08
CA LEU A 113 12.90 -13.42 -29.19
C LEU A 113 14.23 -12.91 -29.78
N GLU A 114 14.26 -12.59 -31.08
CA GLU A 114 15.41 -11.91 -31.73
C GLU A 114 15.46 -10.41 -31.43
N ASP A 115 14.40 -9.85 -30.84
CA ASP A 115 14.33 -8.47 -30.36
C ASP A 115 14.82 -8.37 -28.90
N PHE A 116 15.00 -7.15 -28.41
CA PHE A 116 15.42 -6.95 -27.03
C PHE A 116 14.33 -7.42 -26.08
N HIS A 117 14.67 -8.25 -25.11
CA HIS A 117 13.69 -8.72 -24.13
C HIS A 117 14.29 -8.97 -22.73
N ILE A 118 13.40 -9.01 -21.73
CA ILE A 118 13.70 -9.43 -20.36
C ILE A 118 12.49 -10.14 -19.76
N VAL A 119 12.75 -11.17 -18.95
CA VAL A 119 11.75 -11.84 -18.13
C VAL A 119 11.74 -11.21 -16.74
N ILE A 120 10.56 -10.84 -16.25
CA ILE A 120 10.38 -10.33 -14.89
C ILE A 120 9.50 -11.30 -14.11
N ASP A 121 10.03 -11.87 -13.02
CA ASP A 121 9.27 -12.69 -12.08
C ASP A 121 8.40 -11.78 -11.21
N MET A 122 7.09 -12.03 -11.23
CA MET A 122 6.08 -11.31 -10.47
C MET A 122 5.28 -12.24 -9.56
N SER A 123 5.90 -13.32 -9.08
CA SER A 123 5.24 -14.37 -8.28
C SER A 123 4.97 -13.94 -6.84
N PHE A 124 5.39 -12.74 -6.41
CA PHE A 124 5.08 -12.23 -5.08
C PHE A 124 3.57 -12.11 -4.88
N ARG A 125 3.06 -12.58 -3.74
CA ARG A 125 1.65 -12.51 -3.38
C ARG A 125 1.47 -12.22 -1.88
N VAL A 126 0.29 -11.71 -1.53
CA VAL A 126 -0.08 -11.36 -0.16
C VAL A 126 -1.45 -11.96 0.11
N GLY A 127 -1.53 -12.80 1.14
CA GLY A 127 -2.73 -13.56 1.46
C GLY A 127 -3.21 -14.45 0.31
N VAL A 128 -4.51 -14.66 0.28
CA VAL A 128 -5.22 -15.45 -0.73
C VAL A 128 -6.59 -14.84 -1.00
N GLY A 129 -7.13 -15.03 -2.21
CA GLY A 129 -8.43 -14.50 -2.61
C GLY A 129 -8.32 -13.27 -3.52
N LYS A 130 -9.46 -12.93 -4.13
CA LYS A 130 -9.61 -11.74 -4.99
C LYS A 130 -9.44 -10.46 -4.18
N ASP A 131 -9.10 -9.35 -4.85
CA ASP A 131 -8.81 -8.06 -4.19
C ASP A 131 -9.91 -7.56 -3.23
N GLU A 132 -11.19 -7.87 -3.51
CA GLU A 132 -12.32 -7.47 -2.67
C GLU A 132 -12.57 -8.39 -1.46
N SER A 133 -11.89 -9.53 -1.41
CA SER A 133 -12.11 -10.60 -0.43
C SER A 133 -10.80 -11.28 -0.05
N VAL A 134 -9.70 -10.51 0.04
CA VAL A 134 -8.40 -11.05 0.46
C VAL A 134 -8.49 -11.48 1.92
N GLU A 135 -7.96 -12.67 2.20
CA GLU A 135 -7.86 -13.24 3.53
C GLU A 135 -6.41 -13.69 3.80
N GLU A 136 -6.07 -13.88 5.08
CA GLU A 136 -4.77 -14.44 5.45
C GLU A 136 -4.66 -15.90 4.96
N SER A 137 -3.53 -16.21 4.34
CA SER A 137 -3.19 -17.55 3.87
C SER A 137 -2.83 -18.46 5.06
N LYS A 138 -3.17 -19.76 4.96
CA LYS A 138 -2.73 -20.75 5.95
C LYS A 138 -1.31 -21.26 5.67
N LEU A 139 -0.73 -20.89 4.53
CA LEU A 139 0.61 -21.29 4.08
C LEU A 139 1.68 -20.37 4.66
N SER A 140 1.73 -20.21 5.98
CA SER A 140 2.80 -19.44 6.61
C SER A 140 4.16 -19.92 6.13
N SER A 141 5.05 -18.95 5.89
CA SER A 141 6.47 -19.14 5.64
C SER A 141 7.17 -19.89 6.78
N GLY A 142 6.63 -19.81 8.00
CA GLY A 142 7.24 -20.35 9.22
C GLY A 142 8.55 -19.64 9.60
N LEU A 143 8.89 -18.53 8.96
CA LEU A 143 10.11 -17.78 9.25
C LEU A 143 10.05 -17.14 10.63
N LYS A 144 11.15 -17.24 11.36
CA LYS A 144 11.29 -16.52 12.63
C LYS A 144 11.50 -15.03 12.35
N SER A 145 11.05 -14.21 13.28
CA SER A 145 11.34 -12.77 13.33
C SER A 145 12.76 -12.58 13.88
N ASP A 146 13.75 -12.99 13.08
CA ASP A 146 15.17 -12.97 13.43
C ASP A 146 16.01 -12.65 12.19
N THR A 147 17.12 -11.95 12.41
CA THR A 147 18.07 -11.52 11.39
C THR A 147 18.83 -12.68 10.76
N ASP A 148 18.85 -13.83 11.41
CA ASP A 148 19.45 -15.05 10.84
C ASP A 148 18.73 -15.53 9.56
N PHE A 149 17.51 -15.05 9.29
CA PHE A 149 16.68 -15.42 8.14
C PHE A 149 16.56 -14.31 7.08
N ILE A 150 17.50 -13.34 7.05
CA ILE A 150 17.43 -12.17 6.16
C ILE A 150 17.28 -12.56 4.68
N GLU A 151 18.03 -13.55 4.22
CA GLU A 151 18.03 -13.93 2.80
C GLU A 151 16.73 -14.63 2.40
N GLU A 152 16.14 -15.40 3.31
CA GLU A 152 14.82 -16.00 3.15
C GLU A 152 13.73 -14.93 3.09
N TRP A 153 13.80 -13.90 3.95
CA TRP A 153 12.86 -12.78 3.94
C TRP A 153 12.92 -11.97 2.63
N LYS A 154 14.12 -11.75 2.05
CA LYS A 154 14.28 -11.06 0.76
C LYS A 154 13.64 -11.83 -0.40
N LYS A 155 13.80 -13.16 -0.38
CA LYS A 155 13.32 -14.10 -1.41
C LYS A 155 11.88 -14.57 -1.18
N LEU A 156 11.24 -14.08 -0.12
CA LEU A 156 9.88 -14.46 0.21
C LEU A 156 8.92 -14.02 -0.91
N ASN A 157 8.18 -15.00 -1.43
CA ASN A 157 7.18 -14.82 -2.48
C ASN A 157 5.75 -14.76 -1.93
N LEU A 158 5.55 -15.03 -0.65
CA LEU A 158 4.25 -14.97 0.01
C LEU A 158 4.37 -14.26 1.35
N ILE A 159 3.59 -13.20 1.54
CA ILE A 159 3.23 -12.70 2.87
C ILE A 159 1.89 -13.33 3.22
N ALA A 160 1.88 -14.31 4.11
CA ALA A 160 0.68 -15.09 4.40
C ALA A 160 -0.32 -14.31 5.25
N ASP A 161 0.16 -13.57 6.25
CA ASP A 161 -0.66 -13.00 7.32
C ASP A 161 -0.12 -11.64 7.83
N PHE A 162 -0.83 -11.00 8.76
CA PHE A 162 -0.41 -9.71 9.32
C PHE A 162 0.90 -9.79 10.11
N TYR A 163 1.22 -10.95 10.69
CA TYR A 163 2.45 -11.15 11.45
C TYR A 163 3.66 -11.17 10.52
N GLU A 164 3.58 -11.87 9.40
CA GLU A 164 4.59 -11.87 8.36
C GLU A 164 4.73 -10.51 7.69
N ALA A 165 3.62 -9.81 7.44
CA ALA A 165 3.64 -8.45 6.93
C ALA A 165 4.42 -7.50 7.86
N TYR A 166 4.16 -7.58 9.17
CA TYR A 166 4.86 -6.80 10.19
C TYR A 166 6.35 -7.14 10.24
N ASN A 167 6.70 -8.43 10.29
CA ASN A 167 8.09 -8.87 10.38
C ASN A 167 8.89 -8.56 9.12
N PHE A 168 8.31 -8.73 7.93
CA PHE A 168 8.94 -8.38 6.67
C PHE A 168 9.39 -6.93 6.69
N ILE A 169 8.49 -6.00 7.00
CA ILE A 169 8.82 -4.57 7.04
C ILE A 169 9.88 -4.26 8.11
N LEU A 170 9.73 -4.82 9.32
CA LEU A 170 10.69 -4.63 10.42
C LEU A 170 12.10 -5.07 10.02
N ILE A 171 12.22 -6.24 9.39
CA ILE A 171 13.50 -6.82 8.96
C ILE A 171 14.09 -6.01 7.80
N MET A 172 13.27 -5.57 6.84
CA MET A 172 13.75 -4.71 5.77
C MET A 172 14.28 -3.38 6.30
N ILE A 173 13.61 -2.74 7.27
CA ILE A 173 14.15 -1.55 7.95
C ILE A 173 15.49 -1.84 8.59
N PHE A 174 15.64 -2.98 9.26
CA PHE A 174 16.90 -3.36 9.89
C PHE A 174 18.03 -3.57 8.86
N ILE A 175 17.75 -4.31 7.78
CA ILE A 175 18.70 -4.58 6.68
C ILE A 175 19.17 -3.27 6.06
N TYR A 176 18.21 -2.41 5.73
CA TYR A 176 18.47 -1.14 5.06
C TYR A 176 18.66 0.02 6.04
N LYS A 177 18.95 -0.22 7.33
CA LYS A 177 18.96 0.85 8.37
C LYS A 177 19.84 2.06 8.05
N ASN A 178 20.96 1.84 7.36
CA ASN A 178 21.91 2.89 6.99
C ASN A 178 21.47 3.66 5.74
N ASP A 179 20.49 3.12 5.02
CA ASP A 179 19.98 3.59 3.73
C ASP A 179 18.47 3.84 3.76
N TRP A 180 17.84 3.67 4.93
CA TRP A 180 16.40 3.70 5.07
C TRP A 180 15.87 5.11 4.81
N ASP A 181 16.58 6.13 5.28
CA ASP A 181 16.23 7.53 4.99
C ASP A 181 16.31 7.83 3.48
N ASN A 182 17.29 7.25 2.78
CA ASN A 182 17.39 7.37 1.32
C ASN A 182 16.26 6.61 0.62
N PHE A 183 15.92 5.42 1.09
CA PHE A 183 14.75 4.67 0.62
C PHE A 183 13.46 5.47 0.82
N MET A 184 13.25 6.09 1.99
CA MET A 184 12.07 6.91 2.26
C MET A 184 12.04 8.18 1.41
N ALA A 185 13.21 8.79 1.14
CA ALA A 185 13.32 9.96 0.28
C ALA A 185 13.09 9.63 -1.21
N ASN A 186 13.58 8.47 -1.67
CA ASN A 186 13.46 8.01 -3.04
C ASN A 186 13.23 6.48 -3.12
N PRO A 187 11.98 6.03 -2.92
CA PRO A 187 11.63 4.60 -2.95
C PRO A 187 11.94 3.93 -4.31
N MET A 188 12.04 4.73 -5.40
CA MET A 188 12.31 4.24 -6.75
C MET A 188 13.72 3.66 -6.92
N SER A 189 14.67 3.99 -6.04
CA SER A 189 15.98 3.34 -6.02
C SER A 189 15.92 1.88 -5.53
N TYR A 190 14.82 1.47 -4.87
CA TYR A 190 14.60 0.11 -4.37
C TYR A 190 13.22 -0.41 -4.81
N PRO A 191 12.99 -0.55 -6.12
CA PRO A 191 11.65 -0.75 -6.68
C PRO A 191 11.01 -2.04 -6.16
N GLN A 192 11.77 -3.12 -6.00
CA GLN A 192 11.26 -4.38 -5.44
C GLN A 192 10.76 -4.22 -4.00
N LEU A 193 11.49 -3.50 -3.15
CA LEU A 193 11.10 -3.29 -1.75
C LEU A 193 9.88 -2.36 -1.67
N ALA A 194 9.93 -1.22 -2.36
CA ALA A 194 8.82 -0.26 -2.39
C ALA A 194 7.54 -0.92 -2.93
N GLY A 195 7.65 -1.66 -4.04
CA GLY A 195 6.56 -2.40 -4.65
C GLY A 195 5.98 -3.46 -3.71
N LYS A 196 6.82 -4.25 -3.03
CA LYS A 196 6.34 -5.25 -2.06
C LYS A 196 5.57 -4.60 -0.90
N ILE A 197 6.11 -3.54 -0.29
CA ILE A 197 5.41 -2.86 0.81
C ILE A 197 4.07 -2.28 0.34
N ALA A 198 4.06 -1.58 -0.78
CA ALA A 198 2.83 -0.99 -1.32
C ALA A 198 1.80 -2.07 -1.72
N TYR A 199 2.25 -3.22 -2.22
CA TYR A 199 1.36 -4.33 -2.56
C TYR A 199 0.77 -5.02 -1.33
N ILE A 200 1.53 -5.11 -0.22
CA ILE A 200 0.99 -5.55 1.06
C ILE A 200 -0.14 -4.61 1.51
N TYR A 201 0.08 -3.29 1.44
CA TYR A 201 -0.94 -2.29 1.79
C TYR A 201 -2.19 -2.39 0.91
N TYR A 202 -1.99 -2.62 -0.40
CA TYR A 202 -3.07 -2.81 -1.36
C TYR A 202 -3.91 -4.06 -1.08
N ARG A 203 -3.27 -5.21 -0.83
CA ARG A 203 -3.96 -6.49 -0.61
C ARG A 203 -4.58 -6.58 0.77
N PHE A 204 -3.86 -6.16 1.80
CA PHE A 204 -4.39 -6.03 3.16
C PHE A 204 -4.98 -4.64 3.39
N ASP A 205 -6.03 -4.30 2.64
CA ASP A 205 -6.72 -3.00 2.75
C ASP A 205 -7.50 -2.90 4.08
N PHE A 206 -7.04 -2.00 4.94
CA PHE A 206 -7.60 -1.82 6.28
C PHE A 206 -9.04 -1.30 6.30
N ARG A 207 -9.51 -0.62 5.25
CA ARG A 207 -10.94 -0.27 5.13
C ARG A 207 -11.80 -1.52 5.02
N LYS A 208 -11.36 -2.46 4.18
CA LYS A 208 -12.04 -3.74 3.97
C LYS A 208 -11.99 -4.59 5.24
N ILE A 209 -10.81 -4.71 5.84
CA ILE A 209 -10.61 -5.45 7.09
C ILE A 209 -11.48 -4.89 8.22
N TYR A 210 -11.51 -3.56 8.39
CA TYR A 210 -12.41 -2.89 9.35
C TYR A 210 -13.87 -3.33 9.17
N HIS A 211 -14.39 -3.28 7.94
CA HIS A 211 -15.77 -3.67 7.66
C HIS A 211 -16.01 -5.16 7.88
N GLN A 212 -15.07 -6.03 7.49
CA GLN A 212 -15.19 -7.47 7.73
C GLN A 212 -15.25 -7.79 9.22
N ILE A 213 -14.38 -7.19 10.04
CA ILE A 213 -14.38 -7.35 11.49
C ILE A 213 -15.67 -6.81 12.10
N LYS A 214 -16.24 -5.72 11.59
CA LYS A 214 -17.52 -5.21 12.07
C LYS A 214 -18.71 -6.13 11.75
N LEU A 215 -18.69 -6.79 10.60
CA LEU A 215 -19.86 -7.50 10.05
C LEU A 215 -19.88 -9.01 10.30
N LYS A 216 -18.73 -9.66 10.56
CA LYS A 216 -18.64 -11.12 10.66
C LYS A 216 -18.17 -11.57 12.05
N ASP A 217 -18.93 -12.46 12.68
CA ASP A 217 -18.66 -12.94 14.06
C ASP A 217 -17.33 -13.70 14.19
N ASP A 218 -16.97 -14.50 13.18
CA ASP A 218 -15.70 -15.23 13.13
C ASP A 218 -14.49 -14.27 13.11
N MET A 219 -14.60 -13.17 12.36
CA MET A 219 -13.57 -12.12 12.32
C MET A 219 -13.51 -11.33 13.64
N GLN A 220 -14.65 -11.07 14.29
CA GLN A 220 -14.67 -10.48 15.63
C GLN A 220 -13.99 -11.38 16.66
N MET A 221 -14.22 -12.69 16.58
CA MET A 221 -13.58 -13.66 17.46
C MET A 221 -12.08 -13.73 17.22
N LYS A 222 -11.65 -13.78 15.95
CA LYS A 222 -10.25 -13.82 15.55
C LYS A 222 -9.48 -12.56 15.99
N TYR A 223 -10.06 -11.38 15.77
CA TYR A 223 -9.47 -10.08 16.08
C TYR A 223 -10.09 -9.41 17.31
N LYS A 224 -10.43 -10.20 18.34
CA LYS A 224 -11.20 -9.76 19.50
C LYS A 224 -10.65 -8.48 20.16
N ASN A 225 -9.34 -8.40 20.37
CA ASN A 225 -8.72 -7.25 21.04
C ASN A 225 -8.87 -5.97 20.21
N TYR A 226 -8.74 -6.09 18.89
CA TYR A 226 -8.92 -4.99 17.96
C TYR A 226 -10.39 -4.60 17.80
N PHE A 227 -11.29 -5.57 17.70
CA PHE A 227 -12.73 -5.29 17.64
C PHE A 227 -13.24 -4.55 18.89
N GLN A 228 -12.79 -4.98 20.08
CA GLN A 228 -13.11 -4.30 21.34
C GLN A 228 -12.56 -2.86 21.38
N ASP A 229 -11.37 -2.64 20.83
CA ASP A 229 -10.78 -1.31 20.70
C ASP A 229 -11.60 -0.39 19.80
N LEU A 230 -11.96 -0.87 18.61
CA LEU A 230 -12.79 -0.14 17.66
C LEU A 230 -14.13 0.26 18.29
N LYS A 231 -14.76 -0.67 19.00
CA LYS A 231 -16.02 -0.42 19.68
C LYS A 231 -15.87 0.66 20.75
N TYR A 232 -14.84 0.57 21.59
CA TYR A 232 -14.55 1.58 22.61
C TYR A 232 -14.33 2.96 21.99
N TYR A 233 -13.52 3.05 20.94
CA TYR A 233 -13.24 4.30 20.23
C TYR A 233 -14.53 4.93 19.67
N GLU A 234 -15.28 4.19 18.87
CA GLU A 234 -16.49 4.70 18.22
C GLU A 234 -17.58 5.09 19.21
N GLU A 235 -17.82 4.28 20.24
CA GLU A 235 -18.84 4.58 21.25
C GLU A 235 -18.49 5.84 22.04
N THR A 236 -17.22 6.03 22.38
CA THR A 236 -16.74 7.22 23.08
C THR A 236 -16.93 8.48 22.24
N ILE A 237 -16.51 8.46 20.98
CA ILE A 237 -16.73 9.57 20.04
C ILE A 237 -18.22 9.90 19.92
N LYS A 238 -19.05 8.89 19.64
CA LYS A 238 -20.51 9.06 19.50
C LYS A 238 -21.15 9.66 20.75
N MET A 239 -20.75 9.20 21.92
CA MET A 239 -21.26 9.71 23.19
C MET A 239 -20.94 11.19 23.37
N VAL A 240 -19.68 11.60 23.18
CA VAL A 240 -19.26 12.99 23.36
C VAL A 240 -19.92 13.90 22.31
N VAL A 241 -19.93 13.49 21.04
CA VAL A 241 -20.56 14.27 19.96
C VAL A 241 -22.06 14.49 20.24
N LYS A 242 -22.77 13.46 20.71
CA LYS A 242 -24.19 13.57 21.12
C LYS A 242 -24.37 14.51 22.32
N LYS A 243 -23.50 14.41 23.34
CA LYS A 243 -23.52 15.28 24.53
C LYS A 243 -23.37 16.77 24.17
N HIS A 244 -22.57 17.08 23.14
CA HIS A 244 -22.39 18.44 22.63
C HIS A 244 -23.53 18.93 21.73
N ASN A 245 -24.57 18.11 21.50
CA ASN A 245 -25.72 18.41 20.64
C ASN A 245 -25.31 18.80 19.21
N TYR A 246 -24.35 18.07 18.65
CA TYR A 246 -23.91 18.25 17.28
C TYR A 246 -25.05 18.09 16.26
N LYS A 247 -25.07 18.95 15.25
CA LYS A 247 -25.95 18.92 14.08
C LYS A 247 -25.15 19.29 12.84
N SER A 248 -25.21 18.45 11.81
CA SER A 248 -24.44 18.64 10.56
C SER A 248 -24.78 19.94 9.82
N THR A 249 -26.00 20.46 9.99
CA THR A 249 -26.48 21.69 9.34
C THR A 249 -26.15 22.98 10.11
N GLN A 250 -25.55 22.88 11.29
CA GLN A 250 -25.25 24.04 12.14
C GLN A 250 -23.77 24.44 12.01
N THR A 251 -23.48 25.74 12.03
CA THR A 251 -22.10 26.23 12.15
C THR A 251 -21.73 26.41 13.63
N TYR A 252 -20.53 25.99 14.00
CA TYR A 252 -20.03 26.08 15.36
C TYR A 252 -18.79 26.98 15.43
N PRO A 253 -18.67 27.85 16.44
CA PRO A 253 -17.46 28.63 16.65
C PRO A 253 -16.31 27.74 17.10
N VAL A 254 -15.06 28.20 16.92
CA VAL A 254 -13.84 27.47 17.31
C VAL A 254 -13.89 26.95 18.74
N GLN A 255 -14.37 27.75 19.69
CA GLN A 255 -14.45 27.36 21.11
C GLN A 255 -15.39 26.16 21.35
N TRP A 256 -16.37 25.94 20.49
CA TRP A 256 -17.23 24.77 20.58
C TRP A 256 -16.48 23.52 20.16
N TRP A 257 -15.78 23.58 19.02
CA TRP A 257 -14.94 22.47 18.54
C TRP A 257 -13.82 22.14 19.51
N GLU A 258 -13.15 23.16 20.05
CA GLU A 258 -12.09 23.00 21.04
C GLU A 258 -12.60 22.23 22.28
N ARG A 259 -13.79 22.58 22.79
CA ARG A 259 -14.40 21.85 23.93
C ARG A 259 -14.71 20.39 23.58
N LEU A 260 -15.26 20.14 22.39
CA LEU A 260 -15.54 18.79 21.93
C LEU A 260 -14.26 17.96 21.84
N ILE A 261 -13.21 18.47 21.18
CA ILE A 261 -11.93 17.76 21.01
C ILE A 261 -11.29 17.49 22.38
N LYS A 262 -11.25 18.49 23.27
CA LYS A 262 -10.72 18.34 24.64
C LYS A 262 -11.43 17.24 25.40
N GLU A 263 -12.75 17.20 25.33
CA GLU A 263 -13.53 16.19 26.04
C GLU A 263 -13.27 14.79 25.49
N VAL A 264 -13.24 14.61 24.17
CA VAL A 264 -12.87 13.33 23.56
C VAL A 264 -11.46 12.90 23.98
N CYS A 265 -10.47 13.80 23.92
CA CYS A 265 -9.10 13.49 24.30
C CYS A 265 -9.00 13.08 25.79
N ASN A 266 -9.78 13.72 26.67
CA ASN A 266 -9.83 13.38 28.09
C ASN A 266 -10.39 11.97 28.33
N GLU A 267 -11.47 11.58 27.64
CA GLU A 267 -12.03 10.22 27.75
C GLU A 267 -11.00 9.15 27.36
N PHE A 268 -10.20 9.44 26.34
CA PHE A 268 -9.13 8.55 25.90
C PHE A 268 -7.81 8.70 26.67
N LYS A 269 -7.71 9.68 27.57
CA LYS A 269 -6.47 10.04 28.28
C LYS A 269 -5.31 10.36 27.32
N ILE A 270 -5.62 10.98 26.19
CA ILE A 270 -4.64 11.42 25.18
C ILE A 270 -4.07 12.77 25.62
N ASN A 271 -2.75 12.86 25.74
CA ASN A 271 -2.07 14.13 25.99
C ASN A 271 -1.73 14.77 24.64
N THR A 272 -2.57 15.69 24.19
CA THR A 272 -2.38 16.40 22.92
C THR A 272 -2.73 17.88 23.05
N LYS A 273 -1.96 18.72 22.35
CA LYS A 273 -2.33 20.11 22.08
C LYS A 273 -3.43 20.13 21.02
N ILE A 274 -4.24 21.17 21.05
CA ILE A 274 -5.33 21.40 20.10
C ILE A 274 -5.13 22.82 19.59
N GLU A 275 -4.87 22.96 18.29
CA GLU A 275 -4.56 24.23 17.66
C GLU A 275 -5.48 24.47 16.46
N PHE A 276 -5.98 25.70 16.33
CA PHE A 276 -6.77 26.13 15.19
C PHE A 276 -5.94 27.15 14.42
N ILE A 277 -5.38 26.72 13.29
CA ILE A 277 -4.40 27.49 12.52
C ILE A 277 -4.85 27.62 11.06
N PRO A 278 -4.45 28.70 10.35
CA PRO A 278 -4.67 28.77 8.91
C PRO A 278 -3.78 27.76 8.19
N MET A 279 -4.39 26.91 7.36
CA MET A 279 -3.69 25.93 6.52
C MET A 279 -4.11 26.08 5.05
N LYS A 280 -3.47 25.33 4.15
CA LYS A 280 -3.79 25.36 2.71
C LYS A 280 -5.23 24.91 2.45
N ASP A 281 -5.82 25.37 1.35
CA ASP A 281 -7.24 25.17 1.06
C ASP A 281 -7.67 23.71 0.84
N TYR A 282 -6.74 22.79 0.58
CA TYR A 282 -7.03 21.36 0.44
C TYR A 282 -6.86 20.58 1.76
N GLU A 283 -6.37 21.21 2.83
CA GLU A 283 -6.11 20.59 4.13
C GLU A 283 -7.21 20.97 5.13
N TYR A 284 -7.82 20.00 5.79
CA TYR A 284 -8.81 20.25 6.85
C TYR A 284 -8.20 20.18 8.25
N GLY A 285 -7.12 19.42 8.41
CA GLY A 285 -6.40 19.25 9.66
C GLY A 285 -5.32 18.18 9.52
N LEU A 286 -4.52 18.02 10.58
CA LEU A 286 -3.53 16.95 10.71
C LEU A 286 -3.21 16.71 12.20
N TYR A 287 -2.81 15.48 12.52
CA TYR A 287 -2.15 15.14 13.76
C TYR A 287 -0.63 15.14 13.57
N ASP A 288 0.06 16.05 14.25
CA ASP A 288 1.51 16.09 14.30
C ASP A 288 2.02 15.23 15.45
N ASN A 289 2.72 14.15 15.09
CA ASN A 289 3.24 13.19 16.03
C ASN A 289 4.53 13.66 16.76
N LEU A 290 5.22 14.69 16.27
CA LEU A 290 6.42 15.26 16.89
C LEU A 290 6.03 16.26 17.98
N SER A 291 5.09 17.16 17.66
CA SER A 291 4.63 18.18 18.61
C SER A 291 3.46 17.72 19.49
N TYR A 292 2.91 16.52 19.22
CA TYR A 292 1.70 15.99 19.86
C TYR A 292 0.56 17.00 19.78
N ALA A 293 0.24 17.45 18.56
CA ALA A 293 -0.76 18.47 18.31
C ALA A 293 -1.79 18.00 17.27
N ILE A 294 -3.07 18.22 17.56
CA ILE A 294 -4.16 18.12 16.58
C ILE A 294 -4.39 19.53 16.05
N ASN A 295 -4.05 19.73 14.78
CA ASN A 295 -4.19 21.01 14.08
C ASN A 295 -5.44 20.96 13.22
N ILE A 296 -6.33 21.95 13.37
CA ILE A 296 -7.56 22.07 12.58
C ILE A 296 -7.50 23.36 11.76
N ASN A 297 -7.82 23.27 10.46
CA ASN A 297 -7.80 24.43 9.57
C ASN A 297 -8.95 25.39 9.88
N VAL A 298 -8.63 26.55 10.44
CA VAL A 298 -9.62 27.59 10.78
C VAL A 298 -10.37 28.12 9.55
N ASN A 299 -9.74 28.09 8.37
CA ASN A 299 -10.35 28.54 7.11
C ASN A 299 -11.48 27.61 6.64
N LYS A 300 -11.55 26.38 7.17
CA LYS A 300 -12.55 25.37 6.82
C LYS A 300 -13.63 25.18 7.88
N ILE A 301 -13.62 25.96 8.96
CA ILE A 301 -14.49 25.75 10.12
C ILE A 301 -15.99 25.77 9.80
N GLY A 302 -16.39 26.46 8.72
CA GLY A 302 -17.77 26.49 8.24
C GLY A 302 -18.26 25.18 7.61
N SER A 303 -17.36 24.27 7.27
CA SER A 303 -17.68 22.94 6.70
C SER A 303 -17.90 21.93 7.83
N THR A 304 -18.96 22.14 8.63
CA THR A 304 -19.21 21.43 9.89
C THR A 304 -19.03 19.90 9.83
N GLN A 305 -19.57 19.25 8.81
CA GLN A 305 -19.44 17.79 8.67
C GLN A 305 -18.00 17.36 8.38
N GLU A 306 -17.30 18.07 7.50
CA GLU A 306 -15.91 17.75 7.14
C GLU A 306 -14.94 18.05 8.30
N ILE A 307 -15.23 19.08 9.11
CA ILE A 307 -14.48 19.34 10.34
C ILE A 307 -14.68 18.23 11.36
N LEU A 308 -15.91 17.74 11.56
CA LEU A 308 -16.13 16.60 12.46
C LEU A 308 -15.42 15.34 11.95
N LYS A 309 -15.49 15.03 10.65
CA LYS A 309 -14.73 13.92 10.04
C LYS A 309 -13.24 14.04 10.36
N THR A 310 -12.67 15.21 10.09
CA THR A 310 -11.26 15.51 10.33
C THR A 310 -10.91 15.34 11.80
N ILE A 311 -11.73 15.84 12.72
CA ILE A 311 -11.50 15.66 14.16
C ILE A 311 -11.48 14.18 14.53
N VAL A 312 -12.45 13.40 14.06
CA VAL A 312 -12.52 11.95 14.31
C VAL A 312 -11.32 11.22 13.70
N HIS A 313 -10.86 11.67 12.54
CA HIS A 313 -9.66 11.18 11.86
C HIS A 313 -8.40 11.42 12.68
N GLU A 314 -8.11 12.68 13.01
CA GLU A 314 -6.87 13.06 13.67
C GLU A 314 -6.81 12.54 15.11
N ILE A 315 -7.95 12.47 15.80
CA ILE A 315 -8.02 11.81 17.11
C ILE A 315 -7.71 10.32 16.99
N ARG A 316 -8.07 9.64 15.89
CA ARG A 316 -7.74 8.22 15.71
C ARG A 316 -6.23 8.03 15.61
N HIS A 317 -5.54 8.89 14.88
CA HIS A 317 -4.08 8.89 14.80
C HIS A 317 -3.44 9.18 16.16
N ALA A 318 -3.92 10.20 16.88
CA ALA A 318 -3.44 10.53 18.21
C ALA A 318 -3.67 9.38 19.21
N TYR A 319 -4.84 8.75 19.17
CA TYR A 319 -5.21 7.62 19.99
C TYR A 319 -4.29 6.42 19.76
N MET A 320 -4.09 6.04 18.49
CA MET A 320 -3.22 4.92 18.14
C MET A 320 -1.76 5.20 18.49
N HIS A 321 -1.30 6.44 18.33
CA HIS A 321 0.06 6.82 18.68
C HIS A 321 0.36 6.65 20.18
N GLN A 322 -0.57 7.05 21.06
CA GLN A 322 -0.28 7.13 22.50
C GLN A 322 -0.74 5.91 23.30
N LYS A 323 -1.46 4.98 22.68
CA LYS A 323 -2.01 3.81 23.35
C LYS A 323 -0.97 2.68 23.49
N GLU A 324 -1.08 1.91 24.57
CA GLU A 324 -0.40 0.63 24.72
C GLU A 324 -0.96 -0.44 23.77
N LEU A 325 -0.10 -1.01 22.92
CA LEU A 325 -0.47 -2.07 21.98
C LEU A 325 -0.57 -3.43 22.67
N LYS A 326 -1.75 -4.07 22.65
CA LYS A 326 -2.03 -5.33 23.35
C LYS A 326 -1.47 -6.58 22.65
N ASN A 327 -0.24 -6.52 22.11
CA ASN A 327 0.46 -7.61 21.43
C ASN A 327 -0.38 -8.34 20.36
N ASP A 328 -1.20 -7.60 19.62
CA ASP A 328 -2.01 -8.08 18.51
C ASP A 328 -1.31 -7.76 17.19
N ALA A 329 -1.14 -8.75 16.30
CA ALA A 329 -0.34 -8.60 15.08
C ALA A 329 -0.92 -7.54 14.13
N LEU A 330 -2.26 -7.48 14.00
CA LEU A 330 -2.95 -6.49 13.20
C LEU A 330 -2.74 -5.07 13.76
N GLN A 331 -2.87 -4.89 15.09
CA GLN A 331 -2.59 -3.60 15.74
C GLN A 331 -1.13 -3.18 15.61
N ARG A 332 -0.19 -4.12 15.78
CA ARG A 332 1.25 -3.85 15.64
C ARG A 332 1.60 -3.44 14.23
N TYR A 333 1.08 -4.17 13.25
CA TYR A 333 1.26 -3.85 11.84
C TYR A 333 0.80 -2.42 11.55
N MET A 334 -0.44 -2.10 11.89
CA MET A 334 -1.03 -0.78 11.66
C MET A 334 -0.27 0.37 12.34
N TYR A 335 0.06 0.21 13.62
CA TYR A 335 0.82 1.21 14.36
C TYR A 335 2.21 1.41 13.75
N PHE A 336 2.87 0.32 13.37
CA PHE A 336 4.23 0.35 12.88
C PHE A 336 4.32 0.98 11.49
N THR A 337 3.41 0.64 10.58
CA THR A 337 3.36 1.21 9.22
C THR A 337 3.13 2.71 9.28
N TYR A 338 2.22 3.19 10.15
CA TYR A 338 2.02 4.62 10.40
C TYR A 338 3.32 5.31 10.86
N LYS A 339 4.04 4.68 11.79
CA LYS A 339 5.20 5.31 12.45
C LYS A 339 6.47 5.32 11.63
N LYS A 340 6.70 4.27 10.84
CA LYS A 340 8.01 3.97 10.27
C LYS A 340 8.03 3.96 8.75
N VAL A 341 6.86 3.86 8.12
CA VAL A 341 6.76 3.59 6.69
C VAL A 341 5.62 4.39 6.08
N TYR A 342 5.80 5.72 6.09
CA TYR A 342 4.92 6.68 5.45
C TYR A 342 5.45 7.06 4.07
N PHE A 343 4.74 6.67 3.01
CA PHE A 343 5.05 7.12 1.66
C PHE A 343 4.18 8.30 1.28
N ASN A 344 4.79 9.37 0.77
CA ASN A 344 4.03 10.43 0.14
C ASN A 344 3.48 9.94 -1.20
N ALA A 345 2.26 10.35 -1.56
CA ALA A 345 1.63 10.01 -2.85
C ALA A 345 2.50 10.42 -4.05
N GLU A 346 3.30 11.48 -3.91
CA GLU A 346 4.25 11.93 -4.95
C GLU A 346 5.50 11.03 -5.09
N GLN A 347 5.81 10.21 -4.08
CA GLN A 347 7.00 9.37 -4.00
C GLN A 347 6.76 7.93 -4.49
N ILE A 348 5.50 7.52 -4.61
CA ILE A 348 5.11 6.23 -5.16
C ILE A 348 4.21 6.49 -6.36
N TYR A 349 4.82 6.51 -7.54
CA TYR A 349 4.06 6.24 -8.75
C TYR A 349 3.75 4.74 -8.70
N LEU A 350 2.52 4.40 -8.38
CA LEU A 350 1.85 3.28 -9.02
C LEU A 350 1.00 3.94 -10.14
N ASP A 351 0.46 3.22 -11.13
CA ASP A 351 -0.37 3.73 -12.26
C ASP A 351 -1.19 5.04 -12.03
N LYS A 352 -0.89 6.12 -12.78
CA LYS A 352 -1.60 7.44 -12.79
C LYS A 352 -3.14 7.37 -12.73
N ASN A 353 -3.76 6.29 -13.20
CA ASN A 353 -5.22 6.15 -13.23
C ASN A 353 -5.82 5.36 -12.06
N LYS A 354 -5.06 4.54 -11.32
CA LYS A 354 -5.55 3.72 -10.19
C LYS A 354 -4.97 4.09 -8.82
N THR A 355 -4.01 5.01 -8.77
CA THR A 355 -3.09 5.18 -7.62
C THR A 355 -3.02 6.60 -7.13
N LYS A 356 -3.99 7.43 -7.55
CA LYS A 356 -4.25 8.74 -6.95
C LYS A 356 -4.32 8.68 -5.42
N ASP A 357 -4.41 7.47 -4.87
CA ASP A 357 -4.70 7.20 -3.50
C ASP A 357 -3.63 6.33 -2.78
N VAL A 358 -2.33 6.39 -3.13
CA VAL A 358 -1.31 5.65 -2.34
C VAL A 358 -1.31 6.03 -0.87
N TYR A 359 -1.58 7.31 -0.59
CA TYR A 359 -1.89 7.79 0.76
C TYR A 359 -3.03 7.00 1.44
N TYR A 360 -4.08 6.64 0.70
CA TYR A 360 -5.22 5.88 1.23
C TYR A 360 -4.97 4.37 1.29
N PHE A 361 -3.88 3.85 0.72
CA PHE A 361 -3.48 2.47 0.96
C PHE A 361 -2.76 2.31 2.30
N GLN A 362 -2.20 3.38 2.87
CA GLN A 362 -1.54 3.28 4.17
C GLN A 362 -2.51 2.73 5.23
N PRO A 363 -2.14 1.66 5.96
CA PRO A 363 -3.07 0.97 6.86
C PRO A 363 -3.80 1.87 7.86
N SER A 364 -3.08 2.81 8.49
CA SER A 364 -3.65 3.75 9.47
C SER A 364 -4.59 4.78 8.85
N GLU A 365 -4.25 5.32 7.69
CA GLU A 365 -5.09 6.28 6.96
C GLU A 365 -6.37 5.62 6.47
N ALA A 366 -6.23 4.44 5.87
CA ALA A 366 -7.31 3.61 5.40
C ALA A 366 -8.30 3.30 6.55
N GLU A 367 -7.78 2.86 7.70
CA GLU A 367 -8.58 2.57 8.89
C GLU A 367 -9.28 3.83 9.43
N ALA A 368 -8.54 4.92 9.65
CA ALA A 368 -9.10 6.15 10.21
C ALA A 368 -10.24 6.70 9.34
N ARG A 369 -10.09 6.64 8.01
CA ARG A 369 -11.16 6.98 7.05
C ARG A 369 -12.36 6.04 7.13
N ALA A 370 -12.16 4.74 7.34
CA ALA A 370 -13.28 3.82 7.49
C ALA A 370 -14.08 4.13 8.77
N ILE A 371 -13.36 4.37 9.87
CA ILE A 371 -13.94 4.70 11.18
C ILE A 371 -14.68 6.03 11.13
N GLU A 372 -14.07 7.09 10.59
CA GLU A 372 -14.70 8.42 10.52
C GLU A 372 -16.01 8.34 9.72
N ASN A 373 -16.01 7.66 8.58
CA ASN A 373 -17.19 7.56 7.72
C ASN A 373 -18.30 6.76 8.39
N ASN A 374 -17.95 5.68 9.10
CA ASN A 374 -18.93 4.91 9.86
C ASN A 374 -19.56 5.74 11.00
N ILE A 375 -18.73 6.45 11.78
CA ILE A 375 -19.22 7.31 12.87
C ILE A 375 -20.13 8.41 12.34
N ILE A 376 -19.74 9.10 11.27
CA ILE A 376 -20.57 10.18 10.71
C ILE A 376 -21.91 9.65 10.23
N LYS A 377 -21.94 8.49 9.55
CA LYS A 377 -23.18 7.87 9.08
C LYS A 377 -24.15 7.53 10.22
N GLU A 378 -23.64 7.23 11.42
CA GLU A 378 -24.46 6.88 12.59
C GLU A 378 -24.91 8.10 13.43
N ILE A 379 -24.28 9.26 13.23
CA ILE A 379 -24.57 10.50 14.00
C ILE A 379 -25.44 11.49 13.20
N GLN A 380 -25.43 11.40 11.86
CA GLN A 380 -26.41 12.08 11.00
C GLN A 380 -27.84 11.65 11.33
#